data_AF-A0AAW0IE35-F1
#
_entry.id   AF-A0AAW0IE35-F1
#
_cell.length_a   1.000
_cell.length_b   1.000
_cell.length_c   1.000
_cell.angle_alpha   90.00
_cell.angle_beta   90.00
_cell.angle_gamma   90.00
#
_symmetry.space_group_name_H-M   'P 1'
#
loop_
_entity.id
_entity.type
_entity.pdbx_description
1 polymer ?
#
loop_
_entity_poly.entity_id
_entity_poly.type
_entity_poly.pdbx_seq_one_letter_code
_entity_poly.pdbx_strand_id
1 'polypeptide(L)'
;MDVSVTKLDYFDDMSKLHSNTTLLSYIKGEEDGRDALILESTIFYPQGGGQPADTGFIQFADSDCKFIVRDVRSKDGIVFHYGFIENSGGESEMKLEKGKEALLYVDESRRKLNSRYYKAFKKMGLSGL
;
A
#
# COMPACT_ATOMS: atom_id res chain seq x y z
N MET A 1 11.67 -8.30 15.27
CA MET A 1 10.62 -9.02 14.52
C MET A 1 11.22 -9.32 13.16
N ASP A 2 11.33 -10.60 12.79
CA ASP A 2 11.86 -11.01 11.50
C ASP A 2 10.75 -10.81 10.46
N VAL A 3 10.80 -9.67 9.77
CA VAL A 3 9.86 -9.32 8.71
C VAL A 3 10.60 -9.60 7.41
N SER A 4 10.11 -10.57 6.65
CA SER A 4 10.68 -10.94 5.36
C SER A 4 10.45 -9.84 4.32
N VAL A 5 11.26 -9.86 3.27
CA VAL A 5 11.09 -9.01 2.08
C VAL A 5 9.66 -9.16 1.54
N THR A 6 9.02 -8.03 1.21
CA THR A 6 7.66 -8.02 0.65
C THR A 6 7.69 -8.50 -0.80
N LYS A 7 6.83 -9.45 -1.16
CA LYS A 7 6.65 -9.89 -2.55
C LYS A 7 5.94 -8.79 -3.36
N LEU A 8 6.53 -8.41 -4.48
CA LEU A 8 6.11 -7.24 -5.28
C LEU A 8 5.27 -7.69 -6.49
N ASP A 9 4.03 -8.10 -6.23
CA ASP A 9 3.12 -8.68 -7.25
C ASP A 9 2.78 -7.71 -8.40
N TYR A 10 2.99 -6.41 -8.20
CA TYR A 10 2.81 -5.41 -9.27
C TYR A 10 3.81 -5.57 -10.42
N PHE A 11 4.96 -6.23 -10.23
CA PHE A 11 5.87 -6.54 -11.34
C PHE A 11 5.30 -7.61 -12.28
N ASP A 12 4.47 -8.51 -11.76
CA ASP A 12 3.84 -9.57 -12.56
C ASP A 12 2.66 -9.01 -13.39
N ASP A 13 1.83 -8.14 -12.77
CA ASP A 13 0.69 -7.51 -13.44
C ASP A 13 0.36 -6.11 -12.87
N MET A 14 0.82 -5.06 -13.57
CA MET A 14 0.53 -3.66 -13.23
C MET A 14 -0.94 -3.25 -13.45
N SER A 15 -1.73 -4.04 -14.17
CA SER A 15 -3.16 -3.76 -14.39
C SER A 15 -4.04 -4.28 -13.27
N LYS A 16 -3.50 -5.15 -12.41
CA LYS A 16 -4.21 -5.71 -11.26
C LYS A 16 -4.53 -4.62 -10.24
N LEU A 17 -5.81 -4.48 -9.92
CA LEU A 17 -6.32 -3.48 -8.98
C LEU A 17 -6.76 -4.10 -7.65
N HIS A 18 -6.84 -5.43 -7.57
CA HIS A 18 -7.18 -6.12 -6.34
C HIS A 18 -6.42 -7.44 -6.17
N SER A 19 -6.02 -7.76 -4.94
CA SER A 19 -5.33 -9.02 -4.61
C SER A 19 -5.53 -9.42 -3.15
N ASN A 20 -5.25 -10.67 -2.84
CA ASN A 20 -5.23 -11.17 -1.46
C ASN A 20 -3.78 -11.21 -0.97
N THR A 21 -3.58 -11.03 0.33
CA THR A 21 -2.28 -11.17 1.00
C THR A 21 -2.50 -11.43 2.50
N THR A 22 -1.41 -11.67 3.21
CA THR A 22 -1.39 -11.78 4.67
C THR A 22 -0.73 -10.56 5.32
N LEU A 23 -1.28 -10.12 6.45
CA LEU A 23 -0.69 -9.09 7.30
C LEU A 23 0.52 -9.64 8.06
N LEU A 24 1.66 -8.97 7.95
CA LEU A 24 2.87 -9.32 8.71
C LEU A 24 3.05 -8.47 9.96
N SER A 25 2.73 -7.18 9.88
CA SER A 25 2.88 -6.25 10.99
C SER A 25 1.97 -5.03 10.84
N TYR A 26 1.49 -4.53 11.98
CA TYR A 26 0.80 -3.26 12.10
C TYR A 26 1.60 -2.38 13.07
N ILE A 27 1.92 -1.17 12.63
CA ILE A 27 2.68 -0.18 13.39
C ILE A 27 1.77 1.03 13.58
N LYS A 28 1.47 1.35 14.84
CA LYS A 28 0.67 2.53 15.17
C LYS A 28 1.56 3.77 15.08
N GLY A 29 1.09 4.82 14.41
CA GLY A 29 1.84 6.07 14.30
C GLY A 29 1.76 6.87 15.61
N GLU A 30 2.88 6.98 16.34
CA GLU A 30 2.91 7.73 17.61
C GLU A 30 3.08 9.26 17.39
N GLU A 31 3.97 9.69 16.48
CA GLU A 31 4.28 11.12 16.26
C GLU A 31 3.63 11.70 14.98
N ASP A 32 3.64 10.96 13.87
CA ASP A 32 3.13 11.43 12.57
C ASP A 32 1.62 11.27 12.39
N GLY A 33 0.96 10.59 13.33
CA GLY A 33 -0.47 10.24 13.26
C GLY A 33 -0.85 9.32 12.10
N ARG A 34 0.12 8.69 11.44
CA ARG A 34 -0.10 7.76 10.31
C ARG A 34 0.34 6.37 10.71
N ASP A 35 -0.62 5.46 10.74
CA ASP A 35 -0.36 4.04 10.94
C ASP A 35 0.29 3.43 9.71
N ALA A 36 0.99 2.30 9.87
CA ALA A 36 1.61 1.57 8.78
C ALA A 36 1.28 0.07 8.84
N LEU A 37 0.99 -0.49 7.67
CA LEU A 37 0.85 -1.93 7.47
C LEU A 37 2.00 -2.49 6.64
N ILE A 38 2.51 -3.64 7.07
CA ILE A 38 3.47 -4.46 6.31
C ILE A 38 2.79 -5.77 5.94
N LEU A 39 2.89 -6.15 4.67
CA LEU A 39 2.18 -7.28 4.07
C LEU A 39 3.19 -8.28 3.48
N GLU A 40 2.77 -9.52 3.34
CA GLU A 40 3.56 -10.57 2.70
C GLU A 40 3.76 -10.28 1.20
N SER A 41 2.70 -9.91 0.49
CA SER A 41 2.76 -9.41 -0.88
C SER A 41 1.96 -8.12 -1.05
N THR A 42 2.27 -7.37 -2.12
CA THR A 42 1.51 -6.16 -2.45
C THR A 42 1.44 -5.91 -3.95
N ILE A 43 0.27 -5.45 -4.38
CA ILE A 43 0.04 -4.88 -5.71
C ILE A 43 0.17 -3.36 -5.72
N PHE A 44 0.34 -2.70 -4.56
CA PHE A 44 0.56 -1.26 -4.49
C PHE A 44 1.98 -0.92 -4.93
N TYR A 45 2.11 0.03 -5.85
CA TYR A 45 3.37 0.57 -6.30
C TYR A 45 3.86 1.63 -5.29
N PRO A 46 5.04 1.43 -4.66
CA PRO A 46 5.62 2.40 -3.74
C PRO A 46 6.10 3.65 -4.49
N GLN A 47 6.17 4.78 -3.78
CA GLN A 47 6.77 6.00 -4.31
C GLN A 47 8.20 5.74 -4.79
N GLY A 48 8.52 6.20 -6.01
CA GLY A 48 9.86 6.08 -6.59
C GLY A 48 9.99 6.70 -7.98
N GLY A 49 11.17 7.25 -8.31
CA GLY A 49 11.50 7.75 -9.65
C GLY A 49 10.66 8.94 -10.12
N GLY A 50 10.22 9.81 -9.20
CA GLY A 50 9.38 10.98 -9.50
C GLY A 50 7.88 10.68 -9.68
N GLN A 51 7.46 9.42 -9.56
CA GLN A 51 6.05 9.05 -9.58
C GLN A 51 5.46 9.04 -8.16
N PRO A 52 4.22 9.54 -7.97
CA PRO A 52 3.51 9.37 -6.72
C PRO A 52 3.26 7.88 -6.42
N ALA A 53 3.23 7.52 -5.14
CA ALA A 53 2.75 6.21 -4.71
C ALA A 53 1.31 5.97 -5.15
N ASP A 54 0.93 4.70 -5.19
CA ASP A 54 -0.49 4.34 -5.24
C ASP A 54 -1.22 4.66 -3.94
N THR A 55 -2.52 4.83 -4.09
CA THR A 55 -3.48 5.00 -3.00
C THR A 55 -4.60 3.98 -3.15
N GLY A 56 -5.38 3.77 -2.09
CA GLY A 56 -6.46 2.80 -2.13
C GLY A 56 -6.88 2.39 -0.72
N PHE A 57 -7.30 1.15 -0.55
CA PHE A 57 -7.64 0.63 0.76
C PHE A 57 -7.32 -0.87 0.90
N ILE A 58 -7.25 -1.30 2.14
CA ILE A 58 -7.04 -2.69 2.54
C ILE A 58 -8.21 -3.10 3.43
N GLN A 59 -8.90 -4.16 3.05
CA GLN A 59 -10.01 -4.73 3.80
C GLN A 59 -9.54 -6.04 4.45
N PHE A 60 -9.78 -6.22 5.75
CA PHE A 60 -9.45 -7.49 6.42
C PHE A 60 -10.64 -8.45 6.37
N ALA A 61 -10.42 -9.71 5.99
CA ALA A 61 -11.51 -10.66 5.69
C ALA A 61 -12.48 -10.89 6.87
N ASP A 62 -11.95 -10.91 8.10
CA ASP A 62 -12.71 -11.22 9.32
C ASP A 62 -13.27 -9.98 10.02
N SER A 63 -13.30 -8.83 9.36
CA SER A 63 -13.79 -7.59 9.96
C SER A 63 -14.26 -6.56 8.94
N ASP A 64 -15.19 -5.70 9.34
CA ASP A 64 -15.53 -4.49 8.57
C ASP A 64 -14.43 -3.41 8.63
N CYS A 65 -13.21 -3.78 9.05
CA CYS A 65 -12.05 -2.91 9.12
C CYS A 65 -11.53 -2.58 7.73
N LYS A 66 -11.64 -1.30 7.36
CA LYS A 66 -11.00 -0.76 6.18
C LYS A 66 -9.85 0.14 6.57
N PHE A 67 -8.65 -0.18 6.10
CA PHE A 67 -7.49 0.69 6.21
C PHE A 67 -7.31 1.50 4.93
N ILE A 68 -7.36 2.83 5.04
CA ILE A 68 -7.20 3.75 3.89
C ILE A 68 -5.71 4.01 3.67
N VAL A 69 -5.19 3.55 2.53
CA VAL A 69 -3.78 3.74 2.15
C VAL A 69 -3.63 5.08 1.45
N ARG A 70 -2.75 5.93 2.00
CA ARG A 70 -2.47 7.29 1.51
C ARG A 70 -1.07 7.46 0.95
N ASP A 71 -0.13 6.63 1.37
CA ASP A 71 1.24 6.63 0.89
C ASP A 71 1.81 5.22 0.98
N VAL A 72 2.73 4.88 0.09
CA VAL A 72 3.37 3.56 0.03
C VAL A 72 4.85 3.77 -0.20
N ARG A 73 5.69 3.21 0.67
CA ARG A 73 7.15 3.38 0.60
C ARG A 73 7.85 2.04 0.70
N SER A 74 8.94 1.90 -0.03
CA SER A 74 9.83 0.75 0.08
C SER A 74 11.10 1.16 0.82
N LYS A 75 11.52 0.37 1.80
CA LYS A 75 12.80 0.52 2.50
C LYS A 75 13.37 -0.87 2.77
N ASP A 76 14.59 -1.11 2.31
CA ASP A 76 15.32 -2.37 2.51
C ASP A 76 14.53 -3.63 2.09
N GLY A 77 13.73 -3.51 1.02
CA GLY A 77 12.89 -4.61 0.49
C GLY A 77 11.56 -4.80 1.21
N ILE A 78 11.27 -4.01 2.23
CA ILE A 78 9.99 -4.02 2.96
C ILE A 78 9.12 -2.88 2.45
N VAL A 79 7.86 -3.18 2.12
CA VAL A 79 6.89 -2.16 1.70
C VAL A 79 5.99 -1.76 2.87
N PHE A 80 6.01 -0.47 3.19
CA PHE A 80 5.20 0.18 4.21
C PHE A 80 4.00 0.85 3.55
N HIS A 81 2.80 0.49 3.99
CA HIS A 81 1.53 1.09 3.54
C HIS A 81 1.04 2.03 4.63
N TYR A 82 1.22 3.33 4.43
CA TYR A 82 0.87 4.36 5.40
C TYR A 82 -0.56 4.83 5.20
N GLY A 83 -1.28 5.02 6.31
CA GLY A 83 -2.70 5.30 6.27
C GLY A 83 -3.35 5.43 7.63
N PHE A 84 -4.65 5.19 7.65
CA PHE A 84 -5.48 5.21 8.85
C PHE A 84 -6.65 4.23 8.69
N ILE A 85 -7.20 3.77 9.81
CA ILE A 85 -8.40 2.93 9.83
C ILE A 85 -9.63 3.82 9.66
N GLU A 86 -10.45 3.55 8.63
CA GLU A 86 -11.78 4.13 8.45
C GLU A 86 -12.75 3.37 9.39
N ASN A 87 -12.94 3.90 10.60
CA ASN A 87 -13.77 3.26 11.61
C ASN A 87 -15.24 3.70 11.42
N SER A 88 -16.13 2.74 11.11
CA SER A 88 -17.57 3.00 10.96
C SER A 88 -18.36 2.72 12.25
N GLY A 89 -17.73 2.33 13.36
CA GLY A 89 -18.44 2.12 14.61
C GLY A 89 -17.55 1.75 15.80
N GLY A 90 -17.35 2.72 16.69
CA GLY A 90 -16.87 2.52 18.06
C GLY A 90 -15.38 2.19 18.20
N GLU A 91 -14.80 2.62 19.31
CA GLU A 91 -13.45 2.33 19.78
C GLU A 91 -13.30 0.84 20.14
N SER A 92 -13.51 -0.05 19.17
CA SER A 92 -13.10 -1.44 19.31
C SER A 92 -11.60 -1.47 19.04
N GLU A 93 -10.81 -1.87 20.04
CA GLU A 93 -9.39 -2.20 19.88
C GLU A 93 -9.28 -3.38 18.90
N MET A 94 -9.41 -3.09 17.61
CA MET A 94 -9.27 -4.08 16.55
C MET A 94 -7.83 -4.58 16.55
N LYS A 95 -7.67 -5.80 17.03
CA LYS A 95 -6.39 -6.50 17.00
C LYS A 95 -6.05 -6.85 15.55
N LEU A 96 -5.25 -6.00 14.91
CA LEU A 96 -4.58 -6.30 13.65
C LEU A 96 -3.39 -7.22 13.94
N GLU A 97 -3.68 -8.51 14.13
CA GLU A 97 -2.68 -9.53 14.45
C GLU A 97 -2.00 -10.04 13.17
N LYS A 98 -0.71 -10.36 13.28
CA LYS A 98 0.05 -11.02 12.22
C LYS A 98 -0.67 -12.31 11.80
N GLY A 99 -0.72 -12.57 10.49
CA GLY A 99 -1.36 -13.76 9.92
C GLY A 99 -2.78 -13.53 9.38
N LYS A 100 -3.38 -12.36 9.63
CA LYS A 100 -4.71 -12.03 9.08
C LYS A 100 -4.68 -11.90 7.56
N GLU A 101 -5.69 -12.47 6.91
CA GLU A 101 -5.92 -12.26 5.48
C GLU A 101 -6.45 -10.85 5.21
N ALA A 102 -5.92 -10.26 4.15
CA ALA A 102 -6.23 -8.91 3.72
C ALA A 102 -6.46 -8.87 2.20
N LEU A 103 -7.45 -8.08 1.80
CA LEU A 103 -7.81 -7.79 0.43
C LEU A 103 -7.34 -6.38 0.09
N LEU A 104 -6.50 -6.27 -0.92
CA LEU A 104 -5.93 -5.02 -1.42
C LEU A 104 -6.83 -4.46 -2.51
N TYR A 105 -7.05 -3.14 -2.50
CA TYR A 105 -7.75 -2.42 -3.55
C TYR A 105 -6.98 -1.15 -3.90
N VAL A 106 -6.47 -1.08 -5.12
CA VAL A 106 -5.73 0.08 -5.65
C VAL A 106 -6.70 1.00 -6.39
N ASP A 107 -6.57 2.32 -6.15
CA ASP A 107 -7.29 3.34 -6.92
C ASP A 107 -6.77 3.38 -8.37
N GLU A 108 -7.61 2.90 -9.29
CA GLU A 108 -7.31 2.84 -10.71
C GLU A 108 -7.01 4.21 -11.33
N SER A 109 -7.78 5.23 -10.93
CA SER A 109 -7.64 6.58 -11.50
C SER A 109 -6.27 7.14 -11.18
N ARG A 110 -5.80 6.90 -9.94
CA ARG A 110 -4.47 7.32 -9.49
C ARG A 110 -3.36 6.55 -10.20
N ARG A 111 -3.47 5.22 -10.28
CA ARG A 111 -2.51 4.34 -10.98
C ARG A 111 -2.35 4.74 -12.45
N LYS A 112 -3.47 4.98 -13.16
CA LYS A 112 -3.47 5.42 -14.57
C LYS A 112 -2.84 6.80 -14.74
N LEU A 113 -3.13 7.73 -13.84
CA LEU A 113 -2.57 9.09 -13.87
C LEU A 113 -1.04 9.06 -13.70
N ASN A 114 -0.54 8.31 -12.72
CA ASN A 114 0.89 8.17 -12.45
C ASN A 114 1.64 7.49 -13.61
N SER A 115 1.03 6.45 -14.22
CA SER A 115 1.56 5.79 -15.42
C SER A 115 1.63 6.72 -16.64
N ARG A 116 0.67 7.63 -16.79
CA ARG A 116 0.63 8.62 -17.89
C ARG A 116 1.71 9.68 -17.73
N TYR A 117 1.94 10.22 -16.53
CA TYR A 117 3.02 11.18 -16.31
C TYR A 117 4.39 10.57 -16.63
N TYR A 118 4.65 9.32 -16.24
CA TYR A 118 5.90 8.65 -16.60
C TYR A 118 6.11 8.52 -18.11
N LYS A 119 5.06 8.13 -18.85
CA LYS A 119 5.12 8.04 -20.32
C LYS A 119 5.31 9.41 -20.97
N ALA A 120 4.68 10.46 -20.42
CA ALA A 120 4.82 11.83 -20.92
C ALA A 120 6.22 12.41 -20.63
N PHE A 121 6.74 12.28 -19.40
CA PHE A 121 8.09 12.72 -19.03
C PHE A 121 9.17 11.98 -19.84
N LYS A 122 9.04 10.66 -20.00
CA LYS A 122 9.94 9.86 -20.85
C LYS A 122 9.86 10.25 -22.33
N LYS A 123 8.67 10.62 -22.84
CA LYS A 123 8.45 11.09 -24.22
C LYS A 123 8.95 12.53 -24.44
N MET A 124 9.03 13.34 -23.40
CA MET A 124 9.52 14.73 -23.44
C MET A 124 11.04 14.87 -23.22
N GLY A 125 11.78 13.76 -23.05
CA GLY A 125 13.26 13.78 -23.02
C GLY A 125 13.88 14.39 -21.75
N LEU A 126 13.09 14.61 -20.69
CA LEU A 126 13.59 15.09 -19.39
C LEU A 126 14.09 13.89 -18.56
N SER A 127 15.16 13.24 -19.01
CA SER A 127 15.94 12.32 -18.18
C SER A 127 17.16 13.07 -17.67
N GLY A 128 17.10 13.59 -16.45
CA GLY A 128 18.27 14.17 -15.80
C GLY A 128 17.93 15.32 -14.87
N LEU A 129 17.76 14.99 -13.59
CA LEU A 129 18.43 15.62 -12.46
C LEU A 129 18.35 14.67 -11.26
#